data_AF-A0A0R3PFI6-F1
#
_entry.id   AF-A0A0R3PFI6-F1
#
_cell.length_a   1.000
_cell.length_b   1.000
_cell.length_c   1.000
_cell.angle_alpha   90.00
_cell.angle_beta   90.00
_cell.angle_gamma   90.00
#
_symmetry.space_group_name_H-M   'P 1'
#
loop_
_entity.id
_entity.type
_entity.pdbx_description
1 polymer ?
#
loop_
_entity_poly.entity_id
_entity_poly.type
_entity_poly.pdbx_seq_one_letter_code
_entity_poly.pdbx_strand_id
1 'polypeptide(L)'
;MIFFSVGVSEDPIFSYQVVEQQQFFTAVELLFAVNYVRPVIILGALKDRINDELVTRNPDRFSSCVPHTSRPPREHEIDGRDYHFVSKAQMEHDVKNNLFIEAGQFQNNLYGTSIDSVRVVAQQGRHCILDVSGNAIRRLQSVANIYPIAIFIKPSSHHHIMQLDHTMNEEEAMQQFQRCQRLEQTFGDLFTRKYCLYGFGCTAT
;
A
#
# COMPACT_ATOMS: atom_id res chain seq x y z
N MET A 1 43.47 -54.14 -15.74
CA MET A 1 44.21 -52.92 -15.35
C MET A 1 43.49 -51.78 -16.02
N ILE A 2 42.92 -50.79 -15.34
CA ILE A 2 43.53 -49.96 -14.30
C ILE A 2 42.46 -49.66 -13.23
N PHE A 3 42.81 -49.88 -11.96
CA PHE A 3 42.09 -49.36 -10.81
C PHE A 3 42.55 -47.92 -10.57
N PHE A 4 41.63 -47.00 -10.31
CA PHE A 4 41.85 -45.92 -9.34
C PHE A 4 40.75 -46.01 -8.28
N SER A 5 41.23 -46.08 -7.04
CA SER A 5 40.49 -46.20 -5.79
C SER A 5 40.17 -44.82 -5.21
N VAL A 6 39.44 -44.83 -4.10
CA VAL A 6 39.05 -43.72 -3.18
C VAL A 6 37.70 -43.11 -3.58
N GLY A 7 36.59 -43.47 -2.91
CA GLY A 7 36.25 -43.05 -1.54
C GLY A 7 35.43 -41.77 -1.69
N VAL A 8 34.14 -41.69 -1.40
CA VAL A 8 33.46 -41.84 -0.10
C VAL A 8 31.97 -42.13 -0.43
N SER A 9 31.34 -43.08 0.24
CA SER A 9 29.87 -43.15 0.27
C SER A 9 29.37 -42.03 1.19
N GLU A 10 29.21 -40.82 0.66
CA GLU A 10 28.46 -39.80 1.38
C GLU A 10 26.98 -40.15 1.28
N ASP A 11 26.44 -40.70 2.36
CA ASP A 11 25.00 -40.77 2.56
C ASP A 11 24.43 -39.36 2.36
N PRO A 12 23.35 -39.18 1.59
CA PRO A 12 22.78 -37.87 1.34
C PRO A 12 22.42 -37.23 2.69
N ILE A 13 23.06 -36.11 3.00
CA ILE A 13 22.72 -35.29 4.16
C ILE A 13 21.34 -34.70 3.88
N PHE A 14 20.30 -35.31 4.43
CA PHE A 14 18.97 -34.70 4.52
C PHE A 14 19.06 -33.54 5.50
N SER A 15 19.43 -32.36 5.00
CA SER A 15 19.24 -31.14 5.77
C SER A 15 17.74 -30.92 5.91
N TYR A 16 17.22 -31.19 7.10
CA TYR A 16 15.88 -30.76 7.49
C TYR A 16 15.92 -29.24 7.67
N GLN A 17 15.75 -28.51 6.57
CA GLN A 17 15.23 -27.15 6.69
C GLN A 17 13.74 -27.29 6.96
N VAL A 18 13.29 -26.74 8.09
CA VAL A 18 11.87 -26.54 8.33
C VAL A 18 11.36 -25.68 7.18
N VAL A 19 10.60 -26.27 6.28
CA VAL A 19 9.78 -25.50 5.35
C VAL A 19 8.72 -24.86 6.23
N GLU A 20 8.92 -23.60 6.59
CA GLU A 20 7.82 -22.79 7.11
C GLU A 20 6.73 -22.84 6.04
N GLN A 21 5.65 -23.59 6.32
CA GLN A 21 4.47 -23.58 5.49
C GLN A 21 4.02 -22.12 5.43
N GLN A 22 4.19 -21.49 4.27
CA GLN A 22 3.44 -20.29 3.95
C GLN A 22 1.97 -20.69 4.11
N GLN A 23 1.32 -20.18 5.17
CA GLN A 23 -0.11 -20.33 5.34
C GLN A 23 -0.79 -19.55 4.22
N PHE A 24 -1.08 -20.24 3.13
CA PHE A 24 -1.96 -19.76 2.09
C PHE A 24 -3.38 -19.85 2.63
N PHE A 25 -3.83 -18.81 3.35
CA PHE A 25 -5.23 -18.68 3.69
C PHE A 25 -6.03 -18.53 2.40
N THR A 26 -7.04 -19.37 2.22
CA THR A 26 -8.03 -19.20 1.16
C THR A 26 -8.77 -17.87 1.35
N ALA A 27 -9.32 -17.29 0.29
CA ALA A 27 -10.10 -16.06 0.38
C ALA A 27 -11.25 -16.15 1.40
N VAL A 28 -11.76 -17.37 1.62
CA VAL A 28 -12.80 -17.68 2.60
C VAL A 28 -12.23 -17.65 4.03
N GLU A 29 -11.07 -18.25 4.29
CA GLU A 29 -10.42 -18.22 5.61
C GLU A 29 -9.97 -16.81 6.01
N LEU A 30 -9.51 -15.99 5.07
CA LEU A 30 -9.23 -14.57 5.31
C LEU A 30 -10.48 -13.79 5.72
N LEU A 31 -11.63 -14.10 5.11
CA LEU A 31 -12.91 -13.46 5.42
C LEU A 31 -13.40 -13.78 6.84
N PHE A 32 -13.16 -15.00 7.34
CA PHE A 32 -13.52 -15.40 8.70
C PHE A 32 -12.47 -15.04 9.76
N ALA A 33 -11.22 -14.75 9.38
CA ALA A 33 -10.12 -14.44 10.30
C ALA A 33 -9.92 -12.95 10.60
N VAL A 34 -10.57 -12.04 9.87
CA VAL A 34 -10.34 -10.59 9.98
C VAL A 34 -11.37 -9.95 10.92
N ASN A 35 -11.01 -9.81 12.19
CA ASN A 35 -11.79 -9.07 13.20
C ASN A 35 -11.44 -7.57 13.22
N TYR A 36 -11.33 -6.94 12.04
CA TYR A 36 -11.07 -5.51 11.91
C TYR A 36 -11.63 -4.94 10.60
N VAL A 37 -11.85 -3.64 10.56
CA VAL A 37 -12.26 -2.95 9.32
C VAL A 37 -11.03 -2.77 8.42
N ARG A 38 -11.09 -3.35 7.21
CA ARG A 38 -9.95 -3.38 6.29
C ARG A 38 -9.59 -1.98 5.78
N PRO A 39 -8.31 -1.59 5.73
CA PRO A 39 -7.88 -0.35 5.06
C PRO A 39 -8.19 -0.37 3.57
N VAL A 40 -8.28 0.79 2.93
CA VAL A 40 -8.52 0.94 1.50
C VAL A 40 -7.36 1.70 0.86
N ILE A 41 -6.82 1.16 -0.22
CA ILE A 41 -5.77 1.79 -1.03
C ILE A 41 -6.32 1.96 -2.43
N ILE A 42 -6.38 3.20 -2.91
CA ILE A 42 -6.82 3.53 -4.27
C ILE A 42 -5.59 3.94 -5.09
N LEU A 43 -5.40 3.30 -6.23
CA LEU A 43 -4.26 3.50 -7.11
C LEU A 43 -4.74 3.81 -8.53
N GLY A 44 -3.92 4.52 -9.31
CA GLY A 44 -4.22 4.86 -10.69
C GLY A 44 -4.87 6.24 -10.85
N ALA A 45 -5.72 6.39 -11.85
CA ALA A 45 -6.34 7.67 -12.16
C ALA A 45 -7.33 8.11 -11.06
N LEU A 46 -7.44 9.42 -10.85
CA LEU A 46 -8.37 10.05 -9.90
C LEU A 46 -8.24 9.65 -8.42
N LYS A 47 -7.16 8.94 -8.02
CA LYS A 47 -7.03 8.42 -6.65
C LYS A 47 -7.27 9.50 -5.58
N ASP A 48 -6.73 10.70 -5.77
CA ASP A 48 -6.78 11.79 -4.78
C ASP A 48 -8.22 12.27 -4.61
N ARG A 49 -8.89 12.54 -5.73
CA ARG A 49 -10.31 12.94 -5.73
C ARG A 49 -11.20 11.87 -5.10
N ILE A 50 -10.97 10.59 -5.39
CA ILE A 50 -11.78 9.50 -4.82
C ILE A 50 -11.52 9.39 -3.31
N ASN A 51 -10.26 9.49 -2.87
CA ASN A 51 -9.91 9.47 -1.46
C ASN A 51 -10.62 10.61 -0.69
N ASP A 52 -10.55 11.84 -1.20
CA ASP A 52 -11.18 13.01 -0.59
C ASP A 52 -12.71 12.86 -0.50
N GLU A 53 -13.34 12.38 -1.58
CA GLU A 53 -14.79 12.18 -1.63
C GLU A 53 -15.27 11.08 -0.68
N LEU A 54 -14.52 9.99 -0.53
CA LEU A 54 -14.86 8.91 0.42
C LEU A 54 -14.86 9.41 1.86
N VAL A 55 -13.83 10.17 2.26
CA VAL A 55 -13.72 10.71 3.62
C VAL A 55 -14.78 11.80 3.86
N THR A 56 -15.00 12.68 2.88
CA THR A 56 -15.92 13.82 3.03
C THR A 56 -17.39 13.39 3.04
N ARG A 57 -17.79 12.46 2.16
CA ARG A 57 -19.20 12.05 2.03
C ARG A 57 -19.63 11.03 3.08
N ASN A 58 -18.70 10.25 3.61
CA ASN A 58 -18.99 9.14 4.51
C ASN A 58 -17.99 9.09 5.70
N PRO A 59 -17.88 10.16 6.51
CA PRO A 59 -16.91 10.26 7.59
C PRO A 59 -17.14 9.25 8.74
N ASP A 60 -18.34 8.69 8.81
CA ASP A 60 -18.73 7.60 9.70
C ASP A 60 -18.13 6.25 9.28
N ARG A 61 -17.80 6.09 7.99
CA ARG A 61 -17.26 4.85 7.42
C ARG A 61 -15.80 4.94 7.01
N PHE A 62 -15.32 6.13 6.64
CA PHE A 62 -13.98 6.33 6.12
C PHE A 62 -13.25 7.42 6.90
N SER A 63 -11.95 7.23 7.08
CA SER A 63 -11.06 8.22 7.67
C SER A 63 -9.66 8.04 7.13
N SER A 64 -8.93 9.13 6.96
CA SER A 64 -7.47 9.08 6.84
C SER A 64 -6.86 8.82 8.22
N CYS A 65 -5.70 8.17 8.25
CA CYS A 65 -4.88 8.09 9.46
C CYS A 65 -3.93 9.29 9.57
N VAL A 66 -3.47 9.60 10.78
CA VAL A 66 -2.49 10.66 11.01
C VAL A 66 -1.09 10.15 10.68
N PRO A 67 -0.40 10.73 9.67
CA PRO A 67 0.97 10.35 9.33
C PRO A 67 1.99 10.91 10.33
N HIS A 68 3.23 10.47 10.25
CA HIS A 68 4.36 11.00 11.04
C HIS A 68 5.24 11.89 10.17
N THR A 69 5.88 12.87 10.80
CA THR A 69 6.95 13.64 10.16
C THR A 69 8.05 14.03 11.13
N SER A 70 9.28 14.12 10.60
CA SER A 70 10.41 14.71 11.32
C SER A 70 10.51 16.23 11.17
N ARG A 71 9.64 16.84 10.37
CA ARG A 71 9.60 18.29 10.18
C ARG A 71 9.05 18.94 11.45
N PRO A 72 9.56 20.10 11.88
CA PRO A 72 8.92 20.87 12.95
C PRO A 72 7.47 21.29 12.59
N PRO A 73 6.54 21.32 13.57
CA PRO A 73 5.19 21.79 13.35
C PRO A 73 5.18 23.27 12.94
N ARG A 74 4.28 23.63 12.03
CA ARG A 74 3.93 25.03 11.73
C ARG A 74 2.97 25.55 12.80
N GLU A 75 2.84 26.87 12.88
CA GLU A 75 2.02 27.55 13.90
C GLU A 75 0.55 27.09 13.96
N HIS A 76 -0.03 26.66 12.83
CA HIS A 76 -1.43 26.19 12.75
C HIS A 76 -1.58 24.67 12.78
N GLU A 77 -0.48 23.93 12.83
CA GLU A 77 -0.49 22.46 12.87
C GLU A 77 -0.57 21.97 14.33
N ILE A 78 -1.36 20.92 14.54
CA ILE A 78 -1.58 20.30 15.84
C ILE A 78 -1.03 18.86 15.80
N ASP A 79 -0.19 18.54 16.78
CA ASP A 79 0.35 17.20 16.96
C ASP A 79 -0.78 16.19 17.23
N GLY A 80 -0.74 15.06 16.52
CA GLY A 80 -1.77 14.03 16.56
C GLY A 80 -3.05 14.37 15.79
N ARG A 81 -3.12 15.53 15.11
CA ARG A 81 -4.19 15.86 14.16
C ARG A 81 -3.66 15.93 12.73
N ASP A 82 -2.68 16.79 12.50
CA ASP A 82 -2.12 17.00 11.16
C ASP A 82 -1.00 16.00 10.89
N TYR A 83 -0.08 15.86 11.85
CA TYR A 83 0.97 14.86 11.87
C TYR A 83 1.26 14.44 13.31
N HIS A 84 1.89 13.29 13.48
CA HIS A 84 2.72 12.99 14.64
C HIS A 84 4.11 13.58 14.40
N PHE A 85 4.45 14.65 15.12
CA PHE A 85 5.71 15.34 15.01
C PHE A 85 6.77 14.65 15.87
N VAL A 86 7.71 13.95 15.23
CA VAL A 86 8.73 13.13 15.89
C VAL A 86 10.13 13.61 15.55
N SER A 87 11.14 13.26 16.36
CA SER A 87 12.52 13.60 15.99
C SER A 87 12.99 12.76 14.79
N LYS A 88 13.90 13.30 13.97
CA LYS A 88 14.47 12.56 12.84
C LYS A 88 15.16 11.26 13.29
N ALA A 89 15.91 11.30 14.39
CA ALA A 89 16.59 10.13 14.94
C ALA A 89 15.61 9.04 15.38
N GLN A 90 14.50 9.41 16.03
CA GLN A 90 13.43 8.48 16.38
C GLN A 90 12.79 7.87 15.14
N MET A 91 12.46 8.70 14.15
CA MET A 91 11.83 8.23 12.92
C MET A 91 12.75 7.28 12.13
N GLU A 92 14.05 7.55 12.08
CA GLU A 92 15.04 6.63 11.48
C GLU A 92 15.12 5.30 12.23
N HIS A 93 15.03 5.32 13.56
CA HIS A 93 14.97 4.11 14.38
C HIS A 93 13.70 3.30 14.09
N ASP A 94 12.54 3.95 14.04
CA ASP A 94 11.24 3.32 13.81
C ASP A 94 11.12 2.74 12.39
N VAL A 95 11.69 3.42 11.39
CA VAL A 95 11.80 2.89 10.02
C VAL A 95 12.64 1.62 9.99
N LYS A 96 13.78 1.57 10.70
CA LYS A 96 14.63 0.37 10.81
C LYS A 96 13.92 -0.80 11.51
N ASN A 97 13.03 -0.50 12.46
CA ASN A 97 12.23 -1.49 13.16
C ASN A 97 10.94 -1.90 12.42
N ASN A 98 10.79 -1.52 11.15
CA ASN A 98 9.63 -1.85 10.32
C ASN A 98 8.28 -1.37 10.88
N LEU A 99 8.27 -0.25 11.60
CA LEU A 99 7.02 0.32 12.16
C LEU A 99 6.19 1.10 11.13
N PHE A 100 6.73 1.31 9.93
CA PHE A 100 6.11 2.08 8.85
C PHE A 100 5.74 1.21 7.64
N ILE A 101 4.51 1.38 7.15
CA ILE A 101 4.06 0.76 5.88
C ILE A 101 4.63 1.51 4.68
N GLU A 102 4.90 2.79 4.83
CA GLU A 102 5.58 3.62 3.85
C GLU A 102 6.30 4.75 4.58
N ALA A 103 7.52 5.05 4.14
CA ALA A 103 8.29 6.18 4.61
C ALA A 103 9.13 6.75 3.47
N GLY A 104 9.32 8.07 3.47
CA GLY A 104 10.06 8.80 2.46
C GLY A 104 10.67 10.08 3.02
N GLN A 105 11.51 10.72 2.20
CA GLN A 105 12.16 11.96 2.54
C GLN A 105 11.71 13.06 1.58
N PHE A 106 11.35 14.22 2.14
CA PHE A 106 11.04 15.43 1.38
C PHE A 106 11.63 16.65 2.08
N GLN A 107 12.36 17.48 1.34
CA GLN A 107 13.04 18.68 1.87
C GLN A 107 13.81 18.40 3.18
N ASN A 108 14.62 17.34 3.19
CA ASN A 108 15.43 16.86 4.34
C ASN A 108 14.67 16.36 5.57
N ASN A 109 13.34 16.37 5.54
CA ASN A 109 12.48 15.82 6.57
C ASN A 109 11.95 14.45 6.16
N LEU A 110 11.78 13.58 7.14
CA LEU A 110 11.16 12.28 6.96
C LEU A 110 9.65 12.39 7.10
N TYR A 111 8.93 11.57 6.35
CA TYR A 111 7.48 11.41 6.39
C TYR A 111 7.15 9.93 6.32
N GLY A 112 6.08 9.51 6.97
CA GLY A 112 5.69 8.10 6.89
C GLY A 112 4.35 7.80 7.52
N THR A 113 3.76 6.70 7.07
CA THR A 113 2.50 6.16 7.60
C THR A 113 2.83 4.94 8.46
N SER A 114 2.62 5.04 9.78
CA SER A 114 2.92 3.95 10.70
C SER A 114 1.83 2.88 10.65
N ILE A 115 2.20 1.63 10.97
CA ILE A 115 1.24 0.54 11.08
C ILE A 115 0.19 0.85 12.16
N ASP A 116 0.60 1.46 13.26
CA ASP A 116 -0.29 1.78 14.37
C ASP A 116 -1.29 2.87 14.02
N SER A 117 -0.90 3.90 13.26
CA SER A 117 -1.84 4.91 12.73
C SER A 117 -2.97 4.27 11.91
N VAL A 118 -2.66 3.22 11.13
CA VAL A 118 -3.67 2.46 10.38
C VAL A 118 -4.57 1.64 11.31
N ARG A 119 -3.99 0.97 12.31
CA ARG A 119 -4.74 0.15 13.28
C ARG A 119 -5.73 0.98 14.08
N VAL A 120 -5.35 2.18 14.52
CA VAL A 120 -6.23 3.08 15.28
C VAL A 120 -7.52 3.36 14.52
N VAL A 121 -7.44 3.67 13.22
CA VAL A 121 -8.64 3.91 12.40
C VAL A 121 -9.49 2.64 12.25
N ALA A 122 -8.84 1.50 12.01
CA ALA A 122 -9.54 0.22 11.88
C ALA A 122 -10.28 -0.18 13.17
N GLN A 123 -9.69 0.08 14.34
CA GLN A 123 -10.29 -0.18 15.66
C GLN A 123 -11.48 0.73 15.97
N GLN A 124 -11.53 1.91 15.35
CA GLN A 124 -12.70 2.81 15.42
C GLN A 124 -13.86 2.35 14.52
N GLY A 125 -13.74 1.19 13.87
CA GLY A 125 -14.78 0.66 12.98
C GLY A 125 -14.85 1.36 11.62
N ARG A 126 -13.77 2.04 11.21
CA ARG A 126 -13.71 2.80 9.94
C ARG A 126 -12.66 2.24 8.99
N HIS A 127 -12.93 2.35 7.70
CA HIS A 127 -11.96 2.07 6.65
C HIS A 127 -10.91 3.17 6.64
N CYS A 128 -9.66 2.79 6.92
CA CYS A 128 -8.52 3.70 6.78
C CYS A 128 -8.23 3.93 5.29
N ILE A 129 -8.47 5.14 4.79
CA ILE A 129 -8.06 5.54 3.44
C ILE A 129 -6.57 5.85 3.49
N LEU A 130 -5.78 5.16 2.66
CA LEU A 130 -4.33 5.26 2.64
C LEU A 130 -3.86 5.86 1.31
N ASP A 131 -3.20 7.01 1.40
CA ASP A 131 -2.47 7.60 0.27
C ASP A 131 -1.02 7.10 0.26
N VAL A 132 -0.82 5.91 -0.31
CA VAL A 132 0.46 5.20 -0.32
C VAL A 132 0.71 4.51 -1.66
N SER A 133 1.95 4.13 -1.95
CA SER A 133 2.28 3.35 -3.15
C SER A 133 1.88 1.87 -3.04
N GLY A 134 1.92 1.14 -4.17
CA GLY A 134 1.66 -0.30 -4.21
C GLY A 134 2.59 -1.13 -3.30
N ASN A 135 3.77 -0.62 -2.94
CA ASN A 135 4.69 -1.28 -2.01
C ASN A 135 4.09 -1.45 -0.61
N ALA A 136 3.26 -0.49 -0.18
CA ALA A 136 2.61 -0.54 1.12
C ALA A 136 1.63 -1.71 1.24
N ILE A 137 1.05 -2.18 0.13
CA ILE A 137 0.17 -3.37 0.13
C ILE A 137 0.92 -4.59 0.64
N ARG A 138 2.13 -4.84 0.12
CA ARG A 138 2.97 -5.98 0.55
C ARG A 138 3.34 -5.85 2.02
N ARG A 139 3.75 -4.65 2.47
CA ARG A 139 4.13 -4.40 3.87
C ARG A 139 2.96 -4.60 4.84
N LEU A 140 1.76 -4.13 4.51
CA LEU A 140 0.57 -4.36 5.31
C LEU A 140 0.30 -5.86 5.47
N GLN A 141 0.37 -6.62 4.38
CA GLN A 141 0.10 -8.06 4.39
C GLN A 141 1.18 -8.84 5.14
N SER A 142 2.45 -8.62 4.84
CA SER A 142 3.55 -9.46 5.35
C SER A 142 4.05 -9.08 6.74
N VAL A 143 4.05 -7.79 7.08
CA VAL A 143 4.60 -7.30 8.36
C VAL A 143 3.49 -7.10 9.39
N ALA A 144 2.38 -6.48 8.98
CA ALA A 144 1.32 -6.10 9.91
C ALA A 144 0.21 -7.16 10.05
N ASN A 145 0.16 -8.15 9.16
CA ASN A 145 -0.97 -9.08 8.99
C ASN A 145 -2.31 -8.33 8.76
N ILE A 146 -2.24 -7.22 8.02
CA ILE A 146 -3.38 -6.37 7.66
C ILE A 146 -3.64 -6.52 6.16
N TYR A 147 -4.85 -6.92 5.78
CA TYR A 147 -5.21 -7.17 4.38
C TYR A 147 -6.03 -6.00 3.81
N PRO A 148 -5.42 -5.04 3.07
CA PRO A 148 -6.16 -3.91 2.53
C PRO A 148 -7.09 -4.33 1.38
N ILE A 149 -8.09 -3.49 1.11
CA ILE A 149 -8.84 -3.47 -0.15
C ILE A 149 -8.05 -2.58 -1.11
N ALA A 150 -7.27 -3.18 -2.00
CA ALA A 150 -6.50 -2.47 -3.02
C ALA A 150 -7.31 -2.35 -4.31
N ILE A 151 -7.67 -1.13 -4.69
CA ILE A 151 -8.51 -0.82 -5.85
C ILE A 151 -7.65 -0.07 -6.87
N PHE A 152 -7.55 -0.60 -8.09
CA PHE A 152 -6.88 0.09 -9.19
C PHE A 152 -7.90 0.66 -10.17
N ILE A 153 -7.77 1.96 -10.42
CA ILE A 153 -8.56 2.71 -11.39
C ILE A 153 -7.75 2.83 -12.68
N LYS A 154 -8.13 2.01 -13.66
CA LYS A 154 -7.45 1.90 -14.94
C LYS A 154 -8.03 2.91 -15.93
N PRO A 155 -7.26 3.93 -16.35
CA PRO A 155 -7.63 4.76 -17.48
C PRO A 155 -7.54 3.96 -18.79
N SER A 156 -8.45 4.22 -19.73
CA SER A 156 -8.41 3.58 -21.06
C SER A 156 -7.40 4.23 -22.02
N SER A 157 -7.13 5.52 -21.84
CA SER A 157 -6.13 6.29 -22.58
C SER A 157 -5.74 7.57 -21.83
N HIS A 158 -4.70 8.28 -22.28
CA HIS A 158 -4.37 9.60 -21.77
C HIS A 158 -5.47 10.63 -22.12
N HIS A 159 -6.13 10.54 -23.28
CA HIS A 159 -7.29 11.37 -23.58
C HIS A 159 -8.44 11.16 -22.59
N HIS A 160 -8.64 9.92 -22.12
CA HIS A 160 -9.65 9.67 -21.09
C HIS A 160 -9.29 10.37 -19.77
N ILE A 161 -8.01 10.40 -19.39
CA ILE A 161 -7.57 11.17 -18.22
C ILE A 161 -7.95 12.65 -18.36
N MET A 162 -7.70 13.27 -19.53
CA MET A 162 -8.08 14.66 -19.79
C MET A 162 -9.61 14.91 -19.78
N GLN A 163 -10.40 13.89 -20.11
CA GLN A 163 -11.86 13.96 -20.00
C GLN A 163 -12.34 13.90 -18.55
N LEU A 164 -11.60 13.23 -17.67
CA LEU A 164 -11.92 13.11 -16.25
C LEU A 164 -11.38 14.29 -15.44
N ASP A 165 -10.24 14.83 -15.86
CA ASP A 165 -9.58 15.99 -15.29
C ASP A 165 -9.25 17.01 -16.39
N HIS A 166 -10.15 17.97 -16.56
CA HIS A 166 -10.03 19.03 -17.56
C HIS A 166 -8.91 20.04 -17.28
N THR A 167 -8.24 19.94 -16.12
CA THR A 167 -7.12 20.82 -15.77
C THR A 167 -5.78 20.31 -16.29
N MET A 168 -5.70 19.03 -16.66
CA MET A 168 -4.46 18.41 -17.14
C MET A 168 -4.21 18.70 -18.62
N ASN A 169 -2.97 19.07 -18.95
CA ASN A 169 -2.54 19.12 -20.34
C ASN A 169 -2.20 17.71 -20.88
N GLU A 170 -2.01 17.62 -22.20
CA GLU A 170 -1.77 16.33 -22.88
C GLU A 170 -0.49 15.64 -22.40
N GLU A 171 0.58 16.40 -22.12
CA GLU A 171 1.85 15.84 -21.65
C GLU A 171 1.70 15.23 -20.25
N GLU A 172 1.06 15.95 -19.33
CA GLU A 172 0.76 15.48 -17.97
C GLU A 172 -0.12 14.23 -18.00
N ALA A 173 -1.15 14.23 -18.84
CA ALA A 173 -2.05 13.09 -18.99
C ALA A 173 -1.31 11.86 -19.56
N MET A 174 -0.40 12.06 -20.51
CA MET A 174 0.45 10.99 -21.05
C MET A 174 1.37 10.41 -19.97
N GLN A 175 2.00 11.27 -19.18
CA GLN A 175 2.85 10.84 -18.07
C GLN A 175 2.05 10.06 -17.02
N GLN A 176 0.85 10.52 -16.66
CA GLN A 176 -0.01 9.80 -15.72
C GLN A 176 -0.48 8.46 -16.28
N PHE A 177 -0.86 8.40 -17.56
CA PHE A 177 -1.23 7.15 -18.21
C PHE A 177 -0.10 6.13 -18.17
N GLN A 178 1.13 6.54 -18.51
CA GLN A 178 2.31 5.69 -18.42
C GLN A 178 2.61 5.23 -16.98
N ARG A 179 2.40 6.10 -15.99
CA ARG A 179 2.50 5.73 -14.57
C ARG A 179 1.49 4.65 -14.19
N CYS A 180 0.24 4.76 -14.67
CA CYS A 180 -0.79 3.76 -14.44
C CYS A 180 -0.43 2.41 -15.07
N GLN A 181 0.11 2.41 -16.30
CA GLN A 181 0.57 1.19 -16.97
C GLN A 181 1.67 0.47 -16.19
N ARG A 182 2.69 1.23 -15.73
CA ARG A 182 3.76 0.66 -14.89
C ARG A 182 3.22 0.13 -13.58
N LEU A 183 2.31 0.86 -12.94
CA LEU A 183 1.68 0.46 -11.69
C LEU A 183 0.90 -0.85 -11.84
N GLU A 184 0.13 -1.02 -12.92
CA GLU A 184 -0.56 -2.28 -13.23
C GLU A 184 0.42 -3.42 -13.51
N GLN A 185 1.50 -3.15 -14.24
CA GLN A 185 2.52 -4.16 -14.54
C GLN A 185 3.25 -4.63 -13.28
N THR A 186 3.56 -3.72 -12.36
CA THR A 186 4.35 -4.02 -11.15
C THR A 186 3.52 -4.62 -10.01
N PHE A 187 2.27 -4.19 -9.84
CA PHE A 187 1.44 -4.52 -8.67
C PHE A 187 0.11 -5.17 -9.03
N GLY A 188 -0.11 -5.55 -10.29
CA GLY A 188 -1.39 -6.06 -10.78
C GLY A 188 -1.89 -7.33 -10.07
N ASP A 189 -0.98 -8.11 -9.49
CA ASP A 189 -1.23 -9.28 -8.64
C ASP A 189 -1.78 -8.92 -7.26
N LEU A 190 -1.52 -7.70 -6.79
CA LEU A 190 -1.91 -7.24 -5.45
C LEU A 190 -3.29 -6.58 -5.42
N PHE A 191 -3.85 -6.23 -6.58
CA PHE A 191 -5.13 -5.53 -6.63
C PHE A 191 -6.27 -6.48 -6.30
N THR A 192 -7.07 -6.10 -5.31
CA THR A 192 -8.31 -6.81 -4.96
C THR A 192 -9.42 -6.55 -5.98
N ARG A 193 -9.37 -5.39 -6.66
CA ARG A 193 -10.31 -5.04 -7.72
C ARG A 193 -9.67 -4.10 -8.73
N LYS A 194 -10.03 -4.27 -10.01
CA LYS A 194 -9.69 -3.36 -11.09
C LYS A 194 -10.97 -2.78 -11.68
N TYR A 195 -11.01 -1.46 -11.80
CA TYR A 195 -12.08 -0.73 -12.48
C TYR A 195 -11.53 -0.10 -13.74
N CYS A 196 -12.03 -0.54 -14.88
CA CYS A 196 -11.74 0.10 -16.15
C CYS A 196 -12.76 1.21 -16.38
N LEU A 197 -12.27 2.43 -16.55
CA LEU A 197 -13.12 3.54 -16.92
C LEU A 197 -13.36 3.47 -18.44
N TYR A 198 -14.62 3.33 -18.85
CA TYR A 198 -15.04 3.38 -20.26
C TYR A 198 -16.14 4.43 -20.42
N GLY A 199 -15.82 5.59 -21.02
CA GLY A 199 -16.79 6.68 -21.16
C GLY A 199 -17.32 7.16 -19.81
N PHE A 200 -18.64 7.38 -19.69
CA PHE A 200 -19.30 7.73 -18.43
C PHE A 200 -19.57 6.53 -17.49
N GLY A 201 -19.11 5.32 -17.86
CA GLY A 201 -19.37 4.09 -17.12
C GLY A 201 -18.12 3.48 -16.49
N CYS A 202 -18.33 2.68 -15.44
CA CYS A 202 -17.29 1.94 -14.75
C CYS A 202 -17.61 0.44 -14.85
N THR A 203 -16.72 -0.37 -15.42
CA THR A 203 -16.87 -1.84 -15.43
C THR A 203 -15.84 -2.45 -14.49
N ALA A 204 -16.32 -3.24 -13.52
CA ALA A 204 -15.47 -4.07 -12.69
C ALA A 204 -14.94 -5.25 -13.52
N THR A 205 -13.62 -5.44 -13.52
CA THR A 205 -12.95 -6.63 -14.06
C THR A 205 -12.32 -7.45 -12.94
#